data_AF-A0A3F3NK24-F1
#
_entry.id   AF-A0A3F3NK24-F1
#
_cell.length_a   1.000
_cell.length_b   1.000
_cell.length_c   1.000
_cell.angle_alpha   90.00
_cell.angle_beta   90.00
_cell.angle_gamma   90.00
#
_symmetry.space_group_name_H-M   'P 1'
#
loop_
_entity.id
_entity.type
_entity.pdbx_description
1 polymer ?
#
loop_
_entity_poly.entity_id
_entity_poly.type
_entity_poly.pdbx_seq_one_letter_code
_entity_poly.pdbx_strand_id
1 'polypeptide(L)'
;MMRKWKAVLGSLGILIALFIFGACSINSKDKDKVASNEKLKVVVTNSILADITENIAKDKIDLHSIVPIGKDPHEYEPLPEDVQKTSKADLIFYNGVNLETGGNAWFTKLVKNANKEENKDYFAASDGIDVIYLEGQSEKGKEDPHAWLNLENGIIYAKNIEKQLAEKDPDNKKFYKENLDKYIEKLDSLDKEAKSKFASIPNDKIKSI
;
A
#
# COMPACT_ATOMS: atom_id res chain seq x y z
N MET A 1 21.39 80.82 -61.86
CA MET A 1 21.94 80.40 -63.17
C MET A 1 21.84 78.87 -63.23
N MET A 2 21.22 78.32 -64.29
CA MET A 2 21.05 76.89 -64.65
C MET A 2 20.07 76.06 -63.77
N ARG A 3 18.84 75.74 -64.21
CA ARG A 3 18.38 74.69 -65.18
C ARG A 3 18.73 73.28 -64.64
N LYS A 4 17.84 72.28 -64.51
CA LYS A 4 16.63 71.84 -65.25
C LYS A 4 16.05 70.63 -64.47
N TRP A 5 14.74 70.56 -64.21
CA TRP A 5 13.70 69.82 -64.96
C TRP A 5 13.66 68.27 -64.81
N LYS A 6 12.49 67.82 -64.32
CA LYS A 6 11.65 66.70 -64.82
C LYS A 6 12.22 65.29 -64.62
N ALA A 7 11.48 64.22 -64.32
CA ALA A 7 10.04 63.98 -64.28
C ALA A 7 9.81 62.56 -63.68
N VAL A 8 8.66 62.39 -63.04
CA VAL A 8 7.68 61.29 -63.19
C VAL A 8 8.19 59.84 -63.14
N LEU A 9 7.62 59.08 -62.19
CA LEU A 9 6.97 57.76 -62.32
C LEU A 9 6.67 57.36 -60.87
N GLY A 10 5.50 56.91 -60.45
CA GLY A 10 4.52 56.07 -61.11
C GLY A 10 3.94 55.22 -59.98
N SER A 11 2.62 55.34 -59.83
CA SER A 11 1.68 54.56 -59.04
C SER A 11 2.08 53.11 -58.73
N LEU A 12 1.52 52.59 -57.62
CA LEU A 12 0.87 51.27 -57.48
C LEU A 12 1.46 50.34 -56.40
N GLY A 13 0.58 49.91 -55.49
CA GLY A 13 0.72 48.74 -54.60
C GLY A 13 1.14 49.11 -53.18
N ILE A 14 0.28 49.28 -52.18
CA ILE A 14 -0.84 48.39 -51.77
C ILE A 14 -0.54 46.94 -52.13
N LEU A 15 0.49 46.36 -51.50
CA LEU A 15 0.71 44.90 -51.40
C LEU A 15 1.83 44.56 -50.41
N ILE A 16 1.84 45.19 -49.23
CA ILE A 16 2.66 44.74 -48.08
C ILE A 16 1.73 44.62 -46.87
N ALA A 17 0.70 43.79 -47.01
CA ALA A 17 -0.24 43.43 -45.94
C ALA A 17 -0.45 41.91 -45.83
N LEU A 18 0.52 41.10 -46.28
CA LEU A 18 0.37 39.64 -46.38
C LEU A 18 1.62 38.83 -46.00
N PHE A 19 2.45 39.29 -45.05
CA PHE A 19 3.62 38.52 -44.60
C PHE A 19 3.97 38.65 -43.10
N ILE A 20 2.98 38.66 -42.20
CA ILE A 20 3.21 38.47 -40.75
C ILE A 20 2.23 37.44 -40.14
N PHE A 21 1.86 36.42 -40.91
CA PHE A 21 1.25 35.19 -40.36
C PHE A 21 2.24 34.04 -40.53
N GLY A 22 3.08 33.81 -39.52
CA GLY A 22 3.98 32.67 -39.54
C GLY A 22 5.17 32.72 -38.59
N ALA A 23 4.95 33.03 -37.30
CA ALA A 23 5.98 32.76 -36.28
C ALA A 23 5.43 32.81 -34.83
N CYS A 24 4.37 32.06 -34.55
CA CYS A 24 4.17 31.52 -33.19
C CYS A 24 4.01 30.01 -33.32
N SER A 25 5.13 29.35 -33.66
CA SER A 25 5.21 27.91 -33.56
C SER A 25 5.27 27.56 -32.08
N ILE A 26 4.17 26.94 -31.65
CA ILE A 26 3.94 26.33 -30.35
C ILE A 26 5.13 25.43 -30.00
N ASN A 27 5.88 25.80 -28.98
CA ASN A 27 6.75 24.87 -28.27
C ASN A 27 6.15 24.60 -26.87
N SER A 28 4.90 24.13 -26.86
CA SER A 28 4.29 23.50 -25.69
C SER A 28 4.88 22.10 -25.52
N LYS A 29 6.11 22.05 -25.02
CA LYS A 29 6.77 20.83 -24.52
C LYS A 29 7.27 21.02 -23.09
N ASP A 30 6.52 21.75 -22.27
CA ASP A 30 6.41 21.41 -20.86
C ASP A 30 4.99 20.89 -20.67
N LYS A 31 4.84 19.57 -20.88
CA LYS A 31 3.77 18.88 -20.17
C LYS A 31 4.19 18.94 -18.72
N ASP A 32 3.57 19.85 -17.98
CA ASP A 32 3.45 19.73 -16.53
C ASP A 32 3.07 18.28 -16.23
N LYS A 33 4.06 17.48 -15.84
CA LYS A 33 3.80 16.33 -14.97
C LYS A 33 3.34 16.98 -13.68
N VAL A 34 2.05 17.27 -13.58
CA VAL A 34 1.38 17.26 -12.29
C VAL A 34 1.66 15.85 -11.78
N ALA A 35 2.67 15.71 -10.94
CA ALA A 35 2.85 14.50 -10.15
C ALA A 35 1.52 14.35 -9.42
N SER A 36 0.70 13.41 -9.88
CA SER A 36 -0.52 13.06 -9.17
C SER A 36 -0.05 12.62 -7.80
N ASN A 37 -0.27 13.44 -6.79
CA ASN A 37 0.00 13.15 -5.40
C ASN A 37 -1.03 12.13 -4.88
N GLU A 38 -1.35 11.13 -5.71
CA GLU A 38 -2.20 10.00 -5.34
C GLU A 38 -1.37 9.08 -4.47
N LYS A 39 -1.81 8.92 -3.23
CA LYS A 39 -1.22 7.98 -2.28
C LYS A 39 -1.41 6.56 -2.79
N LEU A 40 -0.45 5.69 -2.46
CA LEU A 40 -0.55 4.26 -2.69
C LEU A 40 -1.84 3.72 -2.03
N LYS A 41 -2.70 3.04 -2.79
CA LYS A 41 -3.97 2.48 -2.29
C LYS A 41 -3.70 1.12 -1.67
N VAL A 42 -3.79 1.04 -0.36
CA VAL A 42 -3.50 -0.19 0.41
C VAL A 42 -4.79 -0.72 1.00
N VAL A 43 -5.05 -2.01 0.80
CA VAL A 43 -6.15 -2.73 1.44
C VAL A 43 -5.57 -3.74 2.43
N VAL A 44 -6.17 -3.84 3.61
CA VAL A 44 -5.82 -4.84 4.62
C VAL A 44 -7.06 -5.62 5.02
N THR A 45 -6.92 -6.90 5.36
CA THR A 45 -8.08 -7.73 5.68
C THR A 45 -8.70 -7.40 7.03
N ASN A 46 -7.94 -6.98 8.04
CA ASN A 46 -8.47 -6.76 9.38
C ASN A 46 -7.77 -5.62 10.13
N SER A 47 -8.36 -5.24 11.26
CA SER A 47 -7.89 -4.12 12.10
C SER A 47 -6.48 -4.28 12.67
N ILE A 48 -5.98 -5.50 12.89
CA ILE A 48 -4.62 -5.74 13.41
C ILE A 48 -3.60 -5.38 12.33
N LEU A 49 -3.83 -5.85 11.11
CA LEU A 49 -3.00 -5.48 9.97
C LEU A 49 -3.12 -3.99 9.65
N ALA A 50 -4.29 -3.40 9.83
CA ALA A 50 -4.49 -1.96 9.68
C ALA A 50 -3.63 -1.16 10.65
N ASP A 51 -3.63 -1.50 11.94
CA ASP A 51 -2.82 -0.80 12.95
C ASP A 51 -1.32 -0.92 12.67
N ILE A 52 -0.83 -2.14 12.37
CA ILE A 52 0.58 -2.35 12.02
C ILE A 52 0.96 -1.52 10.79
N THR A 53 0.12 -1.55 9.76
CA THR A 53 0.33 -0.80 8.52
C THR A 53 0.32 0.72 8.76
N GLU A 54 -0.59 1.23 9.58
CA GLU A 54 -0.68 2.65 9.91
C GLU A 54 0.53 3.14 10.73
N ASN A 55 1.05 2.31 11.64
CA ASN A 55 2.27 2.63 12.38
C ASN A 55 3.49 2.81 11.46
N ILE A 56 3.57 2.04 10.37
CA ILE A 56 4.66 2.10 9.39
C ILE A 56 4.43 3.22 8.36
N ALA A 57 3.24 3.25 7.76
CA ALA A 57 2.95 4.06 6.58
C ALA A 57 2.38 5.45 6.89
N LYS A 58 1.73 5.62 8.06
CA LYS A 58 1.12 6.86 8.52
C LYS A 58 0.28 7.53 7.42
N ASP A 59 0.59 8.77 7.08
CA ASP A 59 -0.13 9.58 6.12
C ASP A 59 0.31 9.36 4.65
N LYS A 60 1.18 8.40 4.35
CA LYS A 60 1.70 8.18 2.99
C LYS A 60 0.82 7.32 2.10
N ILE A 61 -0.14 6.61 2.68
CA ILE A 61 -1.02 5.68 1.96
C ILE A 61 -2.50 6.10 2.09
N ASP A 62 -3.33 5.60 1.17
CA ASP A 62 -4.78 5.54 1.32
C ASP A 62 -5.15 4.13 1.79
N LEU A 63 -5.46 3.97 3.08
CA LEU A 63 -5.66 2.68 3.73
C LEU A 63 -7.14 2.32 3.87
N HIS A 64 -7.52 1.11 3.47
CA HIS A 64 -8.84 0.53 3.66
C HIS A 64 -8.74 -0.81 4.41
N SER A 65 -9.48 -0.97 5.51
CA SER A 65 -9.59 -2.23 6.24
C SER A 65 -10.93 -2.90 5.95
N ILE A 66 -10.91 -4.16 5.53
CA ILE A 66 -12.11 -4.92 5.14
C ILE A 66 -12.94 -5.30 6.37
N VAL A 67 -12.39 -6.12 7.26
CA VAL A 67 -13.10 -6.60 8.46
C VAL A 67 -13.15 -5.47 9.49
N PRO A 68 -14.35 -5.00 9.90
CA PRO A 68 -14.48 -3.95 10.90
C PRO A 68 -14.00 -4.39 12.29
N ILE A 69 -13.62 -3.43 13.12
CA ILE A 69 -13.23 -3.69 14.52
C ILE A 69 -14.36 -4.45 15.24
N GLY A 70 -13.98 -5.54 15.92
CA GLY A 70 -14.90 -6.39 16.69
C GLY A 70 -15.69 -7.40 15.85
N LYS A 71 -15.40 -7.53 14.55
CA LYS A 71 -15.95 -8.59 13.68
C LYS A 71 -14.97 -9.74 13.52
N ASP A 72 -15.52 -10.91 13.23
CA ASP A 72 -14.76 -12.13 12.99
C ASP A 72 -14.07 -12.10 11.62
N PRO A 73 -12.73 -12.21 11.56
CA PRO A 73 -12.00 -12.25 10.30
C PRO A 73 -11.99 -13.64 9.62
N HIS A 74 -12.34 -14.73 10.31
CA HIS A 74 -12.40 -16.07 9.72
C HIS A 74 -13.59 -16.20 8.78
N GLU A 75 -14.76 -15.79 9.24
CA GLU A 75 -16.03 -15.90 8.52
C GLU A 75 -16.64 -14.52 8.23
N TYR A 76 -16.00 -13.77 7.35
CA TYR A 76 -16.50 -12.47 6.90
C TYR A 76 -17.19 -12.56 5.54
N GLU A 77 -18.12 -11.64 5.29
CA GLU A 77 -18.74 -11.43 3.98
C GLU A 77 -18.41 -10.01 3.51
N PRO A 78 -17.47 -9.86 2.55
CA PRO A 78 -17.07 -8.55 2.03
C PRO A 78 -18.25 -7.75 1.46
N LEU A 79 -18.30 -6.46 1.80
CA LEU A 79 -19.28 -5.52 1.30
C LEU A 79 -18.93 -5.04 -0.12
N PRO A 80 -19.88 -4.44 -0.86
CA PRO A 80 -19.60 -3.89 -2.19
C PRO A 80 -18.45 -2.88 -2.22
N GLU A 81 -18.28 -2.10 -1.15
CA GLU A 81 -17.15 -1.17 -1.01
C GLU A 81 -15.81 -1.93 -0.94
N ASP A 82 -15.73 -3.02 -0.18
CA ASP A 82 -14.53 -3.86 -0.07
C ASP A 82 -14.11 -4.42 -1.42
N VAL A 83 -15.08 -4.89 -2.20
CA VAL A 83 -14.86 -5.39 -3.56
C VAL A 83 -14.30 -4.28 -4.45
N GLN A 84 -14.90 -3.08 -4.38
CA GLN A 84 -14.44 -1.94 -5.18
C GLN A 84 -13.03 -1.48 -4.79
N LYS A 85 -12.76 -1.38 -3.48
CA LYS A 85 -11.46 -0.97 -2.93
C LYS A 85 -10.38 -1.99 -3.27
N THR A 86 -10.66 -3.29 -3.11
CA THR A 86 -9.74 -4.36 -3.47
C THR A 86 -9.41 -4.35 -4.96
N SER A 87 -10.39 -4.15 -5.83
CA SER A 87 -10.14 -4.05 -7.28
C SER A 87 -9.20 -2.90 -7.64
N LYS A 88 -9.32 -1.76 -6.95
CA LYS A 88 -8.51 -0.56 -7.18
C LYS A 88 -7.19 -0.52 -6.39
N ALA A 89 -6.95 -1.47 -5.48
CA ALA A 89 -5.79 -1.46 -4.60
C ALA A 89 -4.49 -1.67 -5.40
N ASP A 90 -3.46 -0.94 -5.02
CA ASP A 90 -2.10 -1.12 -5.53
C ASP A 90 -1.33 -2.19 -4.73
N LEU A 91 -1.76 -2.42 -3.48
CA LEU A 91 -1.17 -3.36 -2.54
C LEU A 91 -2.24 -3.89 -1.58
N ILE A 92 -2.23 -5.18 -1.30
CA ILE A 92 -3.16 -5.83 -0.37
C ILE A 92 -2.38 -6.68 0.64
N PHE A 93 -2.69 -6.56 1.92
CA PHE A 93 -2.19 -7.46 2.95
C PHE A 93 -3.32 -8.29 3.56
N TYR A 94 -3.06 -9.58 3.73
CA TYR A 94 -3.89 -10.49 4.49
C TYR A 94 -3.04 -11.22 5.52
N ASN A 95 -3.67 -11.89 6.48
CA ASN A 95 -2.93 -12.58 7.53
C ASN A 95 -2.14 -13.74 6.94
N GLY A 96 -2.80 -14.58 6.14
CA GLY A 96 -2.26 -15.88 5.74
C GLY A 96 -2.60 -16.96 6.75
N VAL A 97 -1.85 -18.06 6.69
CA VAL A 97 -1.92 -19.18 7.65
C VAL A 97 -3.35 -19.61 8.00
N ASN A 98 -4.18 -19.78 6.95
CA ASN A 98 -5.55 -20.30 7.03
C ASN A 98 -6.61 -19.36 7.64
N LEU A 99 -6.30 -18.09 7.97
CA LEU A 99 -7.28 -17.17 8.58
C LEU A 99 -8.43 -16.84 7.62
N GLU A 100 -8.15 -16.14 6.53
CA GLU A 100 -9.19 -15.66 5.59
C GLU A 100 -9.41 -16.62 4.41
N THR A 101 -8.55 -17.65 4.30
CA THR A 101 -8.58 -18.68 3.24
C THR A 101 -9.19 -19.99 3.71
N GLY A 102 -9.33 -20.18 5.03
CA GLY A 102 -10.05 -21.28 5.65
C GLY A 102 -11.57 -21.11 5.54
N GLY A 103 -12.32 -22.11 5.98
CA GLY A 103 -13.79 -22.05 6.04
C GLY A 103 -14.44 -21.69 4.70
N ASN A 104 -15.07 -20.51 4.65
CA ASN A 104 -15.76 -20.01 3.45
C ASN A 104 -14.81 -19.44 2.37
N ALA A 105 -13.51 -19.34 2.66
CA ALA A 105 -12.44 -18.81 1.81
C ALA A 105 -12.79 -17.45 1.17
N TRP A 106 -13.36 -16.54 1.97
CA TRP A 106 -13.87 -15.26 1.49
C TRP A 106 -12.79 -14.42 0.81
N PHE A 107 -11.56 -14.42 1.32
CA PHE A 107 -10.47 -13.64 0.74
C PHE A 107 -10.03 -14.20 -0.61
N THR A 108 -9.94 -15.52 -0.75
CA THR A 108 -9.63 -16.19 -2.03
C THR A 108 -10.63 -15.82 -3.12
N LYS A 109 -11.92 -15.76 -2.78
CA LYS A 109 -12.97 -15.34 -3.72
C LYS A 109 -12.84 -13.86 -4.08
N LEU A 110 -12.55 -13.02 -3.09
CA LEU A 110 -12.41 -11.58 -3.26
C LEU A 110 -11.26 -11.22 -4.22
N VAL A 111 -10.04 -11.73 -3.99
CA VAL A 111 -8.88 -11.42 -4.85
C VAL A 111 -9.03 -12.00 -6.25
N LYS A 112 -9.67 -13.18 -6.38
CA LYS A 112 -10.00 -13.77 -7.68
C LYS A 112 -10.95 -12.86 -8.48
N ASN A 113 -12.01 -12.37 -7.86
CA ASN A 113 -12.98 -11.48 -8.51
C ASN A 113 -12.36 -10.11 -8.84
N ALA A 114 -11.40 -9.65 -8.03
CA ALA A 114 -10.66 -8.43 -8.25
C ALA A 114 -9.53 -8.55 -9.29
N ASN A 115 -9.27 -9.75 -9.84
CA ASN A 115 -8.14 -10.09 -10.71
C ASN A 115 -6.78 -9.68 -10.11
N LYS A 116 -6.57 -10.01 -8.83
CA LYS A 116 -5.31 -9.76 -8.12
C LYS A 116 -4.48 -11.03 -8.07
N GLU A 117 -3.17 -10.89 -8.19
CA GLU A 117 -2.21 -11.99 -8.23
C GLU A 117 -1.42 -12.08 -6.92
N GLU A 118 -1.21 -13.32 -6.45
CA GLU A 118 -0.42 -13.61 -5.24
C GLU A 118 1.04 -13.21 -5.46
N ASN A 119 1.69 -12.66 -4.43
CA ASN A 119 3.09 -12.20 -4.47
C ASN A 119 3.39 -11.11 -5.50
N LYS A 120 2.35 -10.49 -6.05
CA LYS A 120 2.44 -9.33 -6.94
C LYS A 120 1.56 -8.21 -6.45
N ASP A 121 0.29 -8.50 -6.18
CA ASP A 121 -0.68 -7.51 -5.71
C ASP A 121 -1.07 -7.72 -4.25
N TYR A 122 -1.13 -8.98 -3.79
CA TYR A 122 -1.42 -9.33 -2.41
C TYR A 122 -0.36 -10.22 -1.78
N PHE A 123 -0.14 -10.02 -0.47
CA PHE A 123 0.95 -10.65 0.29
C PHE A 123 0.47 -11.05 1.68
N ALA A 124 0.91 -12.22 2.14
CA ALA A 124 0.65 -12.66 3.51
C ALA A 124 1.60 -11.94 4.46
N ALA A 125 1.04 -11.26 5.47
CA ALA A 125 1.85 -10.61 6.49
C ALA A 125 2.62 -11.63 7.34
N SER A 126 2.12 -12.87 7.43
CA SER A 126 2.73 -13.96 8.20
C SER A 126 3.92 -14.65 7.56
N ASP A 127 4.34 -14.29 6.34
CA ASP A 127 5.41 -15.02 5.66
C ASP A 127 6.71 -15.03 6.48
N GLY A 128 7.22 -16.23 6.77
CA GLY A 128 8.45 -16.42 7.55
C GLY A 128 8.27 -16.62 9.06
N ILE A 129 7.03 -16.68 9.57
CA ILE A 129 6.80 -17.15 10.95
C ILE A 129 7.09 -18.64 11.12
N ASP A 130 7.31 -19.08 12.36
CA ASP A 130 7.24 -20.49 12.72
C ASP A 130 5.76 -20.88 12.93
N VAL A 131 5.22 -21.67 12.01
CA VAL A 131 3.78 -21.98 11.96
C VAL A 131 3.45 -23.07 12.99
N ILE A 132 2.48 -22.78 13.84
CA ILE A 132 1.86 -23.78 14.71
C ILE A 132 0.74 -24.46 13.91
N TYR A 133 0.64 -25.79 14.02
CA TYR A 133 -0.40 -26.56 13.35
C TYR A 133 -1.35 -27.17 14.37
N LEU A 134 -2.64 -27.17 14.04
CA LEU A 134 -3.68 -27.86 14.78
C LEU A 134 -3.35 -29.35 14.91
N GLU A 135 -3.47 -29.87 16.12
CA GLU A 135 -3.17 -31.27 16.46
C GLU A 135 -1.72 -31.71 16.11
N GLY A 136 -0.80 -30.77 15.87
CA GLY A 136 0.59 -31.05 15.50
C GLY A 136 0.78 -31.67 14.12
N GLN A 137 -0.26 -31.64 13.27
CA GLN A 137 -0.20 -32.17 11.91
C GLN A 137 0.25 -31.07 10.96
N SER A 138 1.50 -31.15 10.47
CA SER A 138 2.06 -30.22 9.47
C SER A 138 1.43 -30.42 8.08
N GLU A 139 0.14 -30.13 7.99
CA GLU A 139 -0.70 -30.29 6.81
C GLU A 139 -1.31 -28.95 6.40
N LYS A 140 -1.45 -28.75 5.09
CA LYS A 140 -2.05 -27.53 4.54
C LYS A 140 -3.52 -27.43 4.96
N GLY A 141 -3.93 -26.28 5.46
CA GLY A 141 -5.27 -26.03 6.00
C GLY A 141 -5.42 -26.36 7.49
N LYS A 142 -4.33 -26.76 8.15
CA LYS A 142 -4.27 -27.00 9.60
C LYS A 142 -3.39 -25.98 10.32
N GLU A 143 -2.90 -24.95 9.62
CA GLU A 143 -2.16 -23.86 10.23
C GLU A 143 -3.06 -23.12 11.25
N ASP A 144 -2.53 -22.83 12.44
CA ASP A 144 -3.15 -21.94 13.41
C ASP A 144 -2.91 -20.48 12.98
N PRO A 145 -3.96 -19.71 12.69
CA PRO A 145 -3.79 -18.39 12.12
C PRO A 145 -3.38 -17.31 13.12
N HIS A 146 -3.45 -17.56 14.43
CA HIS A 146 -3.36 -16.52 15.47
C HIS A 146 -1.93 -16.10 15.83
N ALA A 147 -1.03 -16.13 14.85
CA ALA A 147 0.40 -15.91 15.02
C ALA A 147 0.73 -14.55 15.65
N TRP A 148 -0.08 -13.51 15.40
CA TRP A 148 0.12 -12.15 15.93
C TRP A 148 0.03 -12.05 17.46
N LEU A 149 -0.50 -13.06 18.14
CA LEU A 149 -0.56 -13.08 19.62
C LEU A 149 0.82 -13.24 20.26
N ASN A 150 1.85 -13.58 19.49
CA ASN A 150 3.25 -13.46 19.86
C ASN A 150 3.86 -12.19 19.22
N LEU A 151 4.47 -11.32 20.04
CA LEU A 151 5.07 -10.07 19.59
C LEU A 151 6.27 -10.27 18.66
N GLU A 152 6.99 -11.39 18.76
CA GLU A 152 8.05 -11.76 17.80
C GLU A 152 7.48 -11.94 16.39
N ASN A 153 6.30 -12.56 16.26
CA ASN A 153 5.60 -12.68 14.98
C ASN A 153 5.03 -11.32 14.54
N GLY A 154 4.57 -10.48 15.47
CA GLY A 154 4.18 -9.09 15.18
C GLY A 154 5.31 -8.29 14.52
N ILE A 155 6.56 -8.51 14.92
CA ILE A 155 7.75 -7.92 14.28
C ILE A 155 7.93 -8.45 12.85
N ILE A 156 7.67 -9.74 12.59
CA ILE A 156 7.72 -10.32 11.25
C ILE A 156 6.65 -9.69 10.35
N TYR A 157 5.43 -9.53 10.85
CA TYR A 157 4.33 -8.87 10.14
C TYR A 157 4.72 -7.45 9.75
N ALA A 158 5.25 -6.67 10.70
CA ALA A 158 5.69 -5.31 10.46
C ALA A 158 6.79 -5.22 9.38
N LYS A 159 7.77 -6.14 9.40
CA LYS A 159 8.83 -6.21 8.39
C LYS A 159 8.30 -6.55 7.00
N ASN A 160 7.38 -7.50 6.91
CA ASN A 160 6.77 -7.86 5.62
C ASN A 160 5.93 -6.72 5.05
N ILE A 161 5.18 -6.01 5.89
CA ILE A 161 4.42 -4.83 5.49
C ILE A 161 5.35 -3.72 4.99
N GLU A 162 6.39 -3.36 5.75
CA GLU A 162 7.36 -2.34 5.35
C GLU A 162 8.05 -2.70 4.03
N LYS A 163 8.46 -3.95 3.86
CA LYS A 163 9.10 -4.43 2.63
C LYS A 163 8.23 -4.14 1.42
N GLN A 164 6.95 -4.53 1.45
CA GLN A 164 6.06 -4.37 0.29
C GLN A 164 5.68 -2.90 0.07
N LEU A 165 5.51 -2.11 1.14
CA LEU A 165 5.33 -0.66 1.03
C LEU A 165 6.53 0.00 0.34
N ALA A 166 7.74 -0.35 0.75
CA ALA A 166 8.98 0.19 0.17
C ALA A 166 9.22 -0.27 -1.28
N GLU A 167 8.74 -1.46 -1.67
CA GLU A 167 8.81 -1.95 -3.04
C GLU A 167 7.80 -1.25 -3.96
N LYS A 168 6.58 -0.97 -3.46
CA LYS A 168 5.51 -0.31 -4.24
C LYS A 168 5.59 1.21 -4.25
N ASP A 169 6.20 1.80 -3.23
CA ASP A 169 6.38 3.25 -3.06
C ASP A 169 7.82 3.58 -2.62
N PRO A 170 8.79 3.47 -3.55
CA PRO A 170 10.21 3.62 -3.23
C PRO A 170 10.60 5.03 -2.78
N ASP A 171 9.83 6.06 -3.16
CA ASP A 171 10.09 7.45 -2.77
C ASP A 171 9.94 7.67 -1.26
N ASN A 172 9.06 6.89 -0.60
CA ASN A 172 8.86 6.92 0.84
C ASN A 172 9.60 5.80 1.60
N LYS A 173 10.43 4.99 0.94
CA LYS A 173 11.15 3.84 1.55
C LYS A 173 11.87 4.18 2.85
N LYS A 174 12.62 5.29 2.89
CA LYS A 174 13.35 5.72 4.10
C LYS A 174 12.38 6.03 5.25
N PHE A 175 11.24 6.65 4.95
CA PHE A 175 10.22 6.98 5.94
C PHE A 175 9.59 5.72 6.53
N TYR A 176 9.25 4.73 5.69
CA TYR A 176 8.73 3.45 6.16
C TYR A 176 9.73 2.72 7.05
N LYS A 177 11.00 2.68 6.66
CA LYS A 177 12.07 2.04 7.44
C LYS A 177 12.26 2.68 8.82
N GLU A 178 12.29 4.02 8.90
CA GLU A 178 12.42 4.74 10.17
C GLU A 178 11.24 4.49 11.11
N ASN A 179 10.02 4.38 10.56
CA ASN A 179 8.84 4.06 11.37
C ASN A 179 8.82 2.60 11.80
N LEU A 180 9.24 1.67 10.93
CA LEU A 180 9.41 0.26 11.27
C LEU A 180 10.37 0.11 12.44
N ASP A 181 11.53 0.76 12.41
CA ASP A 181 12.53 0.64 13.47
C ASP A 181 11.98 1.08 14.83
N LYS A 182 11.28 2.22 14.87
CA LYS A 182 10.60 2.70 16.09
C LYS A 182 9.50 1.75 16.57
N TYR A 183 8.74 1.17 15.63
CA TYR A 183 7.67 0.24 15.97
C TYR A 183 8.22 -1.08 16.53
N ILE A 184 9.30 -1.61 15.94
CA ILE A 184 10.00 -2.80 16.43
C ILE A 184 10.55 -2.57 17.83
N GLU A 185 11.17 -1.42 18.11
CA GLU A 185 11.65 -1.10 19.46
C GLU A 185 10.52 -1.15 20.50
N LYS A 186 9.32 -0.65 20.15
CA LYS A 186 8.14 -0.71 21.01
C LYS A 186 7.68 -2.16 21.24
N LEU A 187 7.60 -2.97 20.18
CA LEU A 187 7.19 -4.38 20.28
C LEU A 187 8.19 -5.21 21.10
N ASP A 188 9.49 -5.03 20.87
CA ASP A 188 10.56 -5.73 21.60
C ASP A 188 10.59 -5.35 23.09
N SER A 189 10.38 -4.07 23.41
CA SER A 189 10.25 -3.62 24.80
C SER A 189 9.05 -4.27 25.50
N LEU A 190 7.90 -4.34 24.82
CA LEU A 190 6.69 -4.96 25.36
C LEU A 190 6.85 -6.48 25.50
N ASP A 191 7.53 -7.13 24.57
CA ASP A 191 7.82 -8.56 24.61
C ASP A 191 8.68 -8.92 25.82
N LYS A 192 9.75 -8.17 26.06
CA LYS A 192 10.62 -8.34 27.24
C LYS A 192 9.85 -8.14 28.55
N GLU A 193 9.00 -7.11 28.60
CA GLU A 193 8.15 -6.85 29.77
C GLU A 193 7.16 -7.99 30.01
N ALA A 194 6.46 -8.44 28.97
CA ALA A 194 5.50 -9.53 29.03
C ALA A 194 6.17 -10.83 29.49
N LYS A 195 7.28 -11.22 28.87
CA LYS A 195 8.07 -12.41 29.25
C LYS A 195 8.53 -12.34 30.71
N SER A 196 9.02 -11.17 31.17
CA SER A 196 9.40 -10.99 32.57
C SER A 196 8.22 -11.13 33.53
N LYS A 197 7.04 -10.62 33.17
CA LYS A 197 5.83 -10.76 33.98
C LYS A 197 5.36 -12.21 34.05
N PHE A 198 5.31 -12.92 32.92
CA PHE A 198 4.92 -14.33 32.89
C PHE A 198 5.90 -15.23 33.65
N ALA A 199 7.21 -14.97 33.56
CA ALA A 199 8.23 -15.72 34.30
C ALA A 199 8.11 -15.58 35.83
N SER A 200 7.43 -14.54 36.32
CA SER A 200 7.19 -14.34 37.76
C SER A 200 5.99 -15.12 38.30
N ILE A 201 5.17 -15.71 37.43
CA ILE A 201 3.98 -16.48 37.82
C ILE A 201 4.41 -17.90 38.20
N PRO A 202 3.99 -18.42 39.37
CA PRO A 202 4.21 -19.82 39.73
C PRO A 202 3.66 -20.77 38.67
N ASN A 203 4.44 -21.77 38.26
CA ASN A 203 4.09 -22.68 37.17
C ASN A 203 2.75 -23.40 37.36
N ASP A 204 2.36 -23.70 38.60
CA ASP A 204 1.08 -24.34 38.94
C ASP A 204 -0.15 -23.44 38.69
N LYS A 205 0.09 -22.14 38.43
CA LYS A 205 -0.94 -21.13 38.15
C LYS A 205 -0.97 -20.69 36.70
N ILE A 206 -0.02 -21.12 35.87
CA ILE A 206 -0.02 -20.80 34.43
C ILE A 206 -1.02 -21.74 33.74
N LYS A 207 -2.19 -21.20 33.41
CA LYS A 207 -3.15 -21.82 32.49
C LYS A 207 -3.34 -20.87 31.31
N SER A 208 -2.83 -21.26 30.14
CA SER A 208 -3.28 -20.66 28.90
C SER A 208 -4.63 -21.29 28.58
N ILE A 209 -5.68 -20.46 28.51
CA ILE A 209 -7.01 -20.87 28.04
C ILE A 209 -7.03 -20.92 26.52
#